data_AF-A0A3B8L0Q5-F1
#
_entry.id   AF-A0A3B8L0Q5-F1
#
_cell.length_a   1.000
_cell.length_b   1.000
_cell.length_c   1.000
_cell.angle_alpha   90.00
_cell.angle_beta   90.00
_cell.angle_gamma   90.00
#
_symmetry.space_group_name_H-M   'P 1'
#
loop_
_entity.id
_entity.type
_entity.pdbx_description
1 polymer ?
#
loop_
_entity_poly.entity_id
_entity_poly.type
_entity_poly.pdbx_seq_one_letter_code
_entity_poly.pdbx_strand_id
1 'polypeptide(L)'
;MALWAFLAALVLVSATSVAQAASVKSVDVLRYTAPDGETYFALPLAAPTNSKSLQAVPARDVVILVDTSASQTGSHRVQSLAVLNDVLASLGKTDRVRLFAVDV
;
A
#
# COMPACT_ATOMS: atom_id res chain seq x y z
N MET A 1 -52.04 9.53 7.23
CA MET A 1 -51.64 8.18 6.79
C MET A 1 -50.26 8.14 6.12
N ALA A 2 -49.84 9.13 5.31
CA ALA A 2 -48.55 9.09 4.61
C ALA A 2 -47.30 9.40 5.48
N LEU A 3 -47.45 10.17 6.57
CA LEU A 3 -46.33 10.56 7.43
C LEU A 3 -45.77 9.40 8.28
N TRP A 4 -46.62 8.42 8.62
CA TRP A 4 -46.22 7.24 9.40
C TRP A 4 -45.52 6.19 8.55
N ALA A 5 -45.85 6.10 7.26
CA ALA A 5 -45.18 5.21 6.31
C ALA A 5 -43.72 5.64 6.05
N PHE A 6 -43.44 6.94 6.06
CA PHE A 6 -42.07 7.46 5.94
C PHE A 6 -41.21 7.16 7.18
N LEU A 7 -41.80 7.19 8.38
CA LEU A 7 -41.08 6.87 9.62
C LEU A 7 -40.72 5.38 9.70
N ALA A 8 -41.63 4.49 9.27
CA ALA A 8 -41.38 3.04 9.24
C ALA A 8 -40.28 2.65 8.23
N ALA A 9 -40.22 3.34 7.08
CA ALA A 9 -39.16 3.12 6.09
C ALA A 9 -37.78 3.61 6.57
N LEU A 10 -37.73 4.67 7.39
CA LEU A 10 -36.46 5.19 7.94
C LEU A 10 -35.87 4.28 9.03
N VAL A 11 -36.73 3.60 9.81
CA VAL A 11 -36.30 2.67 10.87
C VAL A 11 -35.81 1.32 10.30
N LEU A 12 -36.29 0.89 9.13
CA LEU A 12 -35.82 -0.37 8.52
C LEU A 12 -34.44 -0.27 7.86
N VAL A 13 -33.99 0.92 7.48
CA VAL A 13 -32.69 1.11 6.78
C VAL A 13 -31.50 1.18 7.76
N SER A 14 -31.75 1.36 9.07
CA SER A 14 -30.68 1.55 10.06
C SER A 14 -30.11 0.25 10.66
N ALA A 15 -30.63 -0.93 10.30
CA ALA A 15 -30.33 -2.17 11.03
C ALA A 15 -29.30 -3.11 10.36
N THR A 16 -28.74 -2.79 9.19
CA THR A 16 -27.76 -3.67 8.52
C THR A 16 -26.35 -3.09 8.53
N SER A 17 -25.81 -2.84 9.72
CA SER A 17 -24.36 -2.73 9.90
C SER A 17 -23.84 -4.11 10.33
N VAL A 18 -23.65 -5.00 9.35
CA VAL A 18 -22.90 -6.23 9.60
C VAL A 18 -21.44 -5.81 9.83
N ALA A 19 -21.01 -5.79 11.09
CA ALA A 19 -19.60 -5.62 11.42
C ALA A 19 -18.84 -6.81 10.83
N GLN A 20 -18.20 -6.59 9.69
CA GLN A 20 -17.36 -7.58 9.07
C GLN A 20 -16.15 -7.75 9.98
N ALA A 21 -16.12 -8.84 10.77
CA ALA A 21 -14.96 -9.17 11.59
C ALA A 21 -13.75 -9.27 10.66
N ALA A 22 -12.76 -8.39 10.87
CA ALA A 22 -11.52 -8.45 10.12
C ALA A 22 -10.88 -9.82 10.32
N SER A 23 -10.54 -10.50 9.23
CA SER A 23 -9.78 -11.74 9.30
C SER A 23 -8.43 -11.44 9.96
N VAL A 24 -8.24 -11.90 11.19
CA VAL A 24 -6.97 -11.76 11.91
C VAL A 24 -6.00 -12.76 11.30
N LYS A 25 -5.01 -12.26 10.57
CA LYS A 25 -3.93 -13.09 10.06
C LYS A 25 -3.02 -13.50 11.23
N SER A 26 -3.17 -14.74 11.68
CA SER A 26 -2.24 -15.33 12.65
C SER A 26 -0.88 -15.52 11.97
N VAL A 27 0.20 -15.10 12.63
CA VAL A 27 1.58 -15.32 12.18
C VAL A 27 2.29 -16.10 13.27
N ASP A 28 2.96 -17.18 12.88
CA ASP A 28 3.71 -18.00 13.82
C ASP A 28 4.95 -17.24 14.30
N VAL A 29 5.05 -17.04 15.62
CA VAL A 29 6.24 -16.48 16.26
C VAL A 29 7.13 -17.64 16.69
N LEU A 30 8.38 -17.63 16.23
CA LEU A 30 9.38 -18.58 16.67
C LEU A 30 9.91 -18.14 18.02
N ARG A 31 9.91 -19.04 19.00
CA ARG A 31 10.49 -18.81 20.34
C ARG A 31 11.67 -19.74 20.55
N TYR A 32 12.78 -19.18 21.00
CA TYR A 32 13.98 -19.94 21.40
C TYR A 32 14.40 -19.53 22.81
N THR A 33 14.58 -20.50 23.70
CA THR A 33 15.14 -20.25 25.05
C THR A 33 16.54 -20.83 25.08
N ALA A 34 17.53 -19.97 25.32
CA ALA A 34 18.93 -20.34 25.41
C ALA A 34 19.24 -21.05 26.75
N PRO A 35 20.35 -21.82 26.84
CA PRO A 35 20.73 -22.53 28.06
C PRO A 35 20.98 -21.64 29.29
N ASP A 36 21.24 -20.35 29.07
CA ASP A 36 21.39 -19.32 30.12
C ASP A 36 20.05 -18.78 30.66
N GLY A 37 18.92 -19.21 30.07
CA GLY A 37 17.58 -18.79 30.44
C GLY A 37 17.03 -17.62 29.60
N GLU A 38 17.83 -17.02 28.74
CA GLU A 38 17.39 -15.92 27.88
C GLU A 38 16.41 -16.42 26.81
N THR A 39 15.37 -15.64 26.52
CA THR A 39 14.33 -16.02 25.55
C THR A 39 14.27 -15.03 24.39
N TYR A 40 14.39 -15.57 23.18
CA TYR A 40 14.39 -14.86 21.92
C TYR A 40 13.11 -15.16 21.14
N PHE A 41 12.62 -14.15 20.42
CA PHE A 41 11.46 -14.27 19.55
C PHE A 41 11.82 -13.81 18.14
N ALA A 42 11.32 -14.50 17.12
CA ALA A 42 11.42 -14.08 15.74
C ALA A 42 10.04 -14.14 15.07
N LEU A 43 9.71 -13.08 14.33
CA LEU A 43 8.50 -12.98 13.53
C LEU A 43 8.89 -13.03 12.05
N PRO A 44 8.75 -14.18 11.37
CA PRO A 44 9.04 -14.27 9.95
C PRO A 44 7.98 -13.51 9.13
N LEU A 45 8.44 -12.60 8.27
CA LEU A 45 7.61 -11.89 7.31
C LEU A 45 7.75 -12.56 5.94
N ALA A 46 6.72 -13.29 5.51
CA ALA A 46 6.67 -13.89 4.19
C ALA A 46 5.72 -13.09 3.27
N ALA A 47 6.16 -12.88 2.03
CA ALA A 47 5.27 -12.40 0.98
C ALA A 47 4.17 -13.47 0.71
N PRO A 48 2.91 -13.08 0.47
CA PRO A 48 1.85 -14.04 0.13
C PRO A 48 2.24 -14.84 -1.12
N THR A 49 2.27 -16.17 -1.02
CA THR A 49 2.64 -17.09 -2.12
C THR A 49 1.47 -17.44 -3.04
N ASN A 50 0.24 -17.08 -2.64
CA ASN A 50 -0.98 -17.36 -3.39
C ASN A 50 -1.41 -16.15 -4.23
N SER A 51 -1.26 -16.27 -5.55
CA SER A 51 -1.68 -15.26 -6.54
C SER A 51 -3.16 -14.85 -6.47
N LYS A 52 -4.01 -15.65 -5.82
CA LYS A 52 -5.44 -15.33 -5.57
C LYS A 52 -5.66 -14.32 -4.43
N SER A 53 -4.67 -14.11 -3.55
CA SER A 53 -4.69 -13.06 -2.51
C SER A 53 -3.83 -11.84 -2.85
N LEU A 54 -3.21 -11.83 -4.04
CA LEU A 54 -2.91 -10.58 -4.75
C LEU A 54 -4.27 -9.96 -5.15
N GLN A 55 -5.07 -9.57 -4.16
CA GLN A 55 -6.04 -8.51 -4.37
C GLN A 55 -5.30 -7.42 -5.13
N ALA A 56 -5.95 -6.90 -6.18
CA ALA A 56 -5.38 -5.90 -7.06
C ALA A 56 -4.49 -4.97 -6.23
N VAL A 57 -3.17 -5.01 -6.50
CA VAL A 57 -2.19 -4.24 -5.74
C VAL A 57 -2.78 -2.84 -5.58
N PRO A 58 -3.05 -2.39 -4.35
CA PRO A 58 -3.76 -1.14 -4.18
C PRO A 58 -2.93 -0.04 -4.84
N ALA A 59 -3.63 0.86 -5.54
CA ALA A 59 -3.02 1.98 -6.23
C ALA A 59 -2.03 2.70 -5.31
N ARG A 60 -0.76 2.72 -5.72
CA ARG A 60 0.34 3.31 -4.94
C ARG A 60 0.42 4.81 -5.23
N ASP A 61 0.79 5.58 -4.22
CA ASP A 61 1.23 6.96 -4.40
C ASP A 61 2.76 6.98 -4.48
N VAL A 62 3.30 7.40 -5.62
CA VAL A 62 4.74 7.41 -5.89
C VAL A 62 5.20 8.85 -6.05
N VAL A 63 6.19 9.25 -5.25
CA VAL A 63 6.83 10.57 -5.36
C VAL A 63 8.23 10.37 -5.93
N ILE A 64 8.51 11.05 -7.04
CA ILE A 64 9.81 11.01 -7.72
C ILE A 64 10.42 12.40 -7.66
N LEU A 65 11.64 12.50 -7.15
CA LEU A 65 12.42 13.72 -7.10
C LEU A 65 13.56 13.57 -8.10
N VAL A 66 13.64 14.48 -9.07
CA VAL A 66 14.70 14.52 -10.07
C VAL A 66 15.56 15.73 -9.77
N ASP A 67 16.83 15.50 -9.42
CA ASP A 67 17.83 16.56 -9.33
C ASP A 67 18.05 17.16 -10.73
N THR A 68 17.91 18.48 -10.80
CA THR A 68 18.06 19.30 -12.00
C THR A 68 19.19 20.32 -11.88
N SER A 69 20.04 20.18 -10.87
CA SER A 69 21.23 21.00 -10.66
C SER A 69 22.17 20.97 -11.87
N ALA A 70 23.04 21.98 -11.97
CA ALA A 70 23.99 22.10 -13.08
C ALA A 70 24.86 20.84 -13.26
N SER A 71 25.17 20.14 -12.16
CA SER A 71 25.94 18.89 -12.16
C SER A 71 25.24 17.74 -12.91
N GLN A 72 23.90 17.80 -13.04
CA GLN A 72 23.09 16.78 -13.69
C GLN A 72 22.92 17.00 -15.19
N THR A 73 23.58 17.99 -15.78
CA THR A 73 23.48 18.28 -17.22
C THR A 73 24.22 17.26 -18.10
N GLY A 74 24.04 17.34 -19.41
CA GLY A 74 24.71 16.45 -20.36
C GLY A 74 24.21 15.00 -20.29
N SER A 75 25.15 14.05 -20.26
CA SER A 75 24.83 12.61 -20.26
C SER A 75 23.99 12.17 -19.07
N HIS A 76 24.22 12.77 -17.89
CA HIS A 76 23.44 12.48 -16.69
C HIS A 76 21.95 12.79 -16.89
N ARG A 77 21.63 13.93 -17.48
CA ARG A 77 20.24 14.30 -17.81
C ARG A 77 19.60 13.33 -18.80
N VAL A 78 20.33 12.96 -19.85
CA VAL A 78 19.83 12.02 -20.88
C VAL A 78 19.50 10.68 -20.25
N GLN A 79 20.41 10.15 -19.43
CA GLN A 79 20.21 8.88 -18.75
C GLN A 79 19.11 8.95 -17.70
N SER A 80 19.07 10.02 -16.91
CA SER A 80 18.04 10.24 -15.87
C SER A 80 16.64 10.26 -16.49
N LEU A 81 16.44 10.95 -17.62
CA LEU A 81 15.16 10.97 -18.33
C LEU A 81 14.81 9.61 -18.95
N ALA A 82 15.78 8.88 -19.48
CA ALA A 82 15.55 7.52 -20.00
C ALA A 82 15.07 6.58 -18.87
N VAL A 83 15.76 6.57 -17.73
CA VAL A 83 15.36 5.77 -16.56
C VAL A 83 14.01 6.21 -16.03
N LEU A 84 13.73 7.52 -15.98
CA LEU A 84 12.43 8.02 -15.55
C LEU A 84 11.30 7.48 -16.43
N ASN A 85 11.49 7.44 -17.74
CA ASN A 85 10.50 6.87 -18.66
C ASN A 85 10.28 5.38 -18.40
N ASP A 86 11.35 4.61 -18.22
CA ASP A 86 11.25 3.17 -17.93
C ASP A 86 10.57 2.89 -16.59
N VAL A 87 10.88 3.69 -15.55
CA VAL A 87 10.21 3.62 -14.25
C VAL A 87 8.72 3.90 -14.40
N LEU A 88 8.33 4.99 -15.06
CA LEU A 88 6.92 5.34 -15.26
C LEU A 88 6.17 4.27 -16.06
N ALA A 89 6.83 3.66 -17.06
CA ALA A 89 6.26 2.57 -17.85
C ALA A 89 6.09 1.26 -17.05
N SER A 90 6.88 1.05 -15.99
CA SER A 90 6.82 -0.13 -15.13
C SER A 90 5.71 -0.08 -14.06
N LEU A 91 5.16 1.11 -13.80
CA LEU A 91 4.16 1.31 -12.75
C LEU A 91 2.79 0.75 -13.14
N GLY A 92 1.98 0.43 -12.13
CA GLY A 92 0.61 -0.01 -12.33
C GLY A 92 -0.24 1.11 -12.95
N LYS A 93 -1.22 0.74 -13.79
CA LYS A 93 -2.12 1.72 -14.45
C LYS A 93 -2.91 2.61 -13.49
N THR A 94 -3.06 2.18 -12.24
CA THR A 94 -3.78 2.91 -11.20
C THR A 94 -2.86 3.66 -10.24
N ASP A 95 -1.54 3.50 -10.36
CA ASP A 95 -0.58 4.21 -9.51
C ASP A 95 -0.62 5.71 -9.82
N ARG A 96 -0.48 6.52 -8.78
CA ARG A 96 -0.53 7.98 -8.86
C ARG A 96 0.88 8.52 -8.64
N VAL A 97 1.42 9.20 -9.64
CA VAL A 97 2.79 9.71 -9.59
C VAL A 97 2.79 11.22 -9.39
N ARG A 98 3.63 11.71 -8.47
CA ARG A 98 4.03 13.12 -8.38
C ARG A 98 5.52 13.24 -8.68
N LEU A 99 5.84 13.98 -9.74
CA LEU A 99 7.21 14.26 -10.15
C LEU A 99 7.60 15.68 -9.74
N PHE A 100 8.72 15.80 -9.05
CA PHE A 100 9.29 17.08 -8.65
C PHE A 100 10.68 17.23 -9.27
N ALA A 101 10.91 18.36 -9.92
CA ALA A 101 12.26 18.82 -10.19
C ALA A 101 12.80 19.49 -8.92
N VAL A 102 14.03 19.14 -8.54
CA VAL A 102 14.69 19.65 -7.34
C VAL A 102 16.05 20.20 -7.76
N ASP A 103 16.49 21.25 -7.09
CA ASP A 103 17.82 21.85 -7.25
C ASP A 103 18.35 22.19 -5.86
N VAL A 104 19.67 22.13 -5.67
CA VAL A 104 20.36 22.33 -4.37
C VAL A 104 21.63 23.14 -4.54
#